data_AF-A0A4Q1T1U3-F1
#
_entry.id   AF-A0A4Q1T1U3-F1
#
_cell.length_a   1.000
_cell.length_b   1.000
_cell.length_c   1.000
_cell.angle_alpha   90.00
_cell.angle_beta   90.00
_cell.angle_gamma   90.00
#
_symmetry.space_group_name_H-M   'P 1'
#
loop_
_entity.id
_entity.type
_entity.pdbx_description
1 polymer ?
#
loop_
_entity_poly.entity_id
_entity_poly.type
_entity_poly.pdbx_seq_one_letter_code
_entity_poly.pdbx_strand_id
1 'polypeptide(L)' 'MRAGGWKMAETAEILEKIEQLRKKMHAMVMIKGMSSPEVLHVSQELDVVLNQYKQLTTHQQQQSNTLEL' A
#
# COMPACT_ATOMS: atom_id res chain seq x y z
N MET A 1 12.86 -4.76 25.45
CA MET A 1 12.47 -4.09 24.18
C MET A 1 11.36 -4.91 23.53
N ARG A 2 10.19 -4.33 23.24
CA ARG A 2 9.03 -5.07 22.69
C ARG A 2 9.17 -5.20 21.17
N ALA A 3 9.10 -6.43 20.65
CA ALA A 3 9.32 -6.80 19.25
C ALA A 3 8.25 -6.28 18.24
N GLY A 4 7.38 -5.35 18.64
CA GLY A 4 6.24 -4.86 17.82
C GLY A 4 6.35 -3.42 17.32
N GLY A 5 7.27 -2.60 17.84
CA GLY A 5 7.34 -1.17 17.49
C GLY A 5 7.74 -0.89 16.05
N TRP A 6 8.61 -1.72 15.47
CA TRP A 6 9.13 -1.53 14.11
C TRP A 6 8.13 -1.90 13.02
N LYS A 7 7.27 -2.90 13.26
CA LYS A 7 6.21 -3.30 12.30
C LYS A 7 5.11 -2.24 12.12
N MET A 8 4.82 -1.48 13.17
CA MET A 8 3.86 -0.36 13.10
C MET A 8 4.42 0.80 12.27
N ALA A 9 5.72 1.08 12.41
CA ALA A 9 6.40 2.09 11.61
C ALA A 9 6.47 1.70 10.13
N GLU A 10 6.85 0.45 9.82
CA GLU A 10 6.90 -0.07 8.44
C GLU A 10 5.52 0.01 7.76
N THR A 11 4.45 -0.32 8.49
CA THR A 11 3.07 -0.22 7.98
C THR A 11 2.67 1.24 7.73
N ALA A 12 3.07 2.17 8.60
CA ALA A 12 2.77 3.60 8.47
C ALA A 12 3.49 4.22 7.26
N GLU A 13 4.75 3.86 7.01
CA GLU A 13 5.52 4.31 5.84
C GLU A 13 4.89 3.85 4.53
N ILE A 14 4.42 2.60 4.47
CA ILE A 14 3.74 2.06 3.31
C ILE A 14 2.39 2.75 3.07
N LEU A 15 1.62 3.02 4.13
CA LEU A 15 0.37 3.78 4.03
C LEU A 15 0.60 5.22 3.54
N GLU A 16 1.65 5.88 4.04
CA GLU A 16 2.03 7.21 3.55
C GLU A 16 2.36 7.16 2.05
N LYS A 17 3.13 6.16 1.61
CA LYS A 17 3.49 6.00 0.20
C LYS A 17 2.28 5.75 -0.69
N ILE A 18 1.32 4.93 -0.25
CA ILE A 18 0.04 4.71 -0.94
C ILE A 18 -0.69 6.04 -1.13
N GLU A 19 -0.78 6.86 -0.09
CA GLU A 19 -1.51 8.13 -0.16
C GLU A 19 -0.82 9.14 -1.09
N GLN A 20 0.52 9.21 -1.06
CA GLN A 20 1.29 10.05 -1.98
C GLN A 20 1.06 9.64 -3.44
N LEU A 21 1.11 8.34 -3.75
CA LEU A 21 0.88 7.82 -5.09
C LEU A 21 -0.57 8.02 -5.55
N ARG A 22 -1.55 7.83 -4.65
CA ARG A 22 -2.98 8.11 -4.92
C ARG A 22 -3.22 9.57 -5.30
N LYS A 23 -2.63 10.52 -4.55
CA LYS A 23 -2.72 11.96 -4.85
C LYS A 23 -2.06 12.30 -6.18
N LYS A 24 -0.86 11.76 -6.44
CA LYS A 24 -0.13 11.95 -7.69
C LYS A 24 -0.94 11.44 -8.89
N MET A 25 -1.51 10.24 -8.79
CA MET A 25 -2.34 9.65 -9.84
C MET A 25 -3.57 10.51 -10.13
N HIS A 26 -4.32 10.94 -9.10
CA HIS A 26 -5.47 11.81 -9.28
C HIS A 26 -5.12 13.12 -9.98
N ALA A 27 -4.05 13.79 -9.53
CA ALA A 27 -3.59 15.03 -10.15
C ALA A 27 -3.23 14.82 -11.64
N MET A 28 -2.57 13.70 -11.95
CA MET A 28 -2.14 13.40 -13.32
C MET A 28 -3.29 12.98 -14.22
N VAL A 29 -4.29 12.24 -13.72
CA VAL A 29 -5.49 11.87 -14.47
C VAL A 29 -6.24 13.11 -14.96
N MET A 30 -6.34 14.14 -14.11
CA MET A 30 -7.02 15.40 -14.46
C MET A 30 -6.32 16.17 -15.58
N ILE A 31 -5.00 15.97 -15.76
CA ILE A 31 -4.19 16.71 -16.74
C ILE A 31 -3.97 15.91 -18.02
N LYS A 32 -3.64 14.62 -17.88
CA LYS A 32 -3.15 13.75 -18.97
C LYS A 32 -4.14 12.68 -19.40
N GLY A 33 -5.20 12.45 -18.62
CA GLY A 33 -6.14 11.35 -18.84
C GLY A 33 -5.63 10.00 -18.32
N MET A 34 -6.58 9.09 -18.05
CA MET A 34 -6.32 7.80 -17.40
C MET A 34 -5.39 6.88 -18.19
N SER A 35 -5.43 6.95 -19.53
CA SER A 35 -4.66 6.06 -20.40
C SER A 35 -3.29 6.62 -20.77
N SER A 36 -2.88 7.76 -20.21
CA SER A 36 -1.54 8.29 -20.47
C SER A 36 -0.46 7.36 -19.90
N PRO A 37 0.65 7.13 -20.62
CA PRO A 37 1.73 6.27 -20.15
C PRO A 37 2.20 6.60 -18.73
N GLU A 38 2.24 7.88 -18.37
CA GLU A 38 2.69 8.34 -17.07
C GLU A 38 1.68 8.09 -15.96
N VAL A 39 0.37 8.16 -16.25
CA VAL A 39 -0.67 7.75 -15.28
C VAL A 39 -0.66 6.24 -15.09
N LEU A 40 -0.49 5.48 -16.18
CA LEU A 40 -0.36 4.02 -16.10
C LEU A 40 0.85 3.60 -15.26
N HIS A 41 1.99 4.30 -15.41
CA HIS A 41 3.17 4.05 -14.59
C HIS A 41 2.90 4.29 -13.10
N VAL A 42 2.28 5.41 -12.74
CA VAL A 42 1.91 5.69 -11.34
C VAL A 42 0.90 4.68 -10.80
N SER A 43 -0.04 4.21 -11.64
CA SER A 43 -0.98 3.15 -11.26
C SER A 43 -0.26 1.83 -10.96
N GLN A 44 0.77 1.47 -11.72
CA GLN A 44 1.58 0.27 -11.49
C GLN A 44 2.41 0.41 -10.19
N GLU A 45 3.02 1.57 -9.96
CA GLU A 45 3.71 1.86 -8.70
C GLU A 45 2.75 1.72 -7.49
N LEU A 46 1.54 2.26 -7.61
CA LEU A 46 0.52 2.17 -6.57
C LEU A 46 0.13 0.71 -6.29
N ASP A 47 -0.08 -0.10 -7.32
CA ASP A 47 -0.42 -1.52 -7.18
C ASP A 47 0.69 -2.32 -6.47
N VAL A 48 1.96 -2.06 -6.78
CA VAL A 48 3.10 -2.69 -6.11
C VAL A 48 3.07 -2.41 -4.60
N VAL A 49 2.87 -1.15 -4.20
CA VAL A 49 2.88 -0.76 -2.78
C VAL A 49 1.62 -1.28 -2.05
N LEU A 50 0.46 -1.31 -2.72
CA LEU A 50 -0.75 -1.94 -2.16
C LEU A 50 -0.55 -3.44 -1.92
N ASN A 51 0.13 -4.13 -2.83
CA ASN A 51 0.46 -5.55 -2.66
C ASN A 51 1.45 -5.78 -1.50
N GLN A 52 2.43 -4.88 -1.30
CA GLN A 52 3.33 -4.92 -0.14
C GLN A 52 2.56 -4.75 1.18
N TYR A 53 1.66 -3.76 1.25
CA TYR A 53 0.78 -3.56 2.40
C TYR A 53 -0.08 -4.80 2.69
N LYS A 54 -0.66 -5.37 1.63
CA LYS A 54 -1.46 -6.59 1.72
C LYS A 54 -0.64 -7.75 2.27
N GLN A 55 0.62 -7.94 1.87
CA GLN A 55 1.48 -8.99 2.41
C GLN A 55 1.72 -8.79 3.91
N LEU A 56 2.06 -7.57 4.34
CA LEU A 56 2.29 -7.26 5.75
C LEU A 56 1.06 -7.47 6.64
N THR A 57 -0.13 -7.17 6.12
CA THR A 57 -1.40 -7.31 6.85
C THR A 57 -1.99 -8.71 6.78
N THR A 58 -1.82 -9.45 5.67
CA THR A 58 -2.31 -10.82 5.52
C THR A 58 -1.56 -11.80 6.44
N HIS A 59 -0.28 -11.54 6.71
CA HIS A 59 0.46 -12.25 7.76
C HIS A 59 -0.12 -12.04 9.18
N GLN A 60 -0.96 -11.02 9.41
CA GLN A 60 -1.69 -10.84 10.68
C GLN A 60 -3.03 -11.60 10.69
N GLN A 61 -3.72 -11.70 9.56
CA GLN A 61 -5.02 -12.39 9.46
C GLN A 61 -4.91 -13.92 9.62
N GLN A 62 -3.77 -14.52 9.27
CA GLN A 62 -3.55 -15.98 9.41
C GLN A 62 -3.26 -16.41 10.86
N GLN A 63 -2.83 -15.51 11.75
CA GLN A 63 -2.60 -15.82 13.17
C GLN A 63 -3.86 -15.71 14.04
N SER A 64 -4.89 -14.96 13.59
CA SER A 64 -6.17 -14.84 14.28
C SER A 64 -7.15 -15.99 14.01
N ASN A 65 -6.94 -16.79 12.96
CA ASN A 65 -7.85 -17.87 12.56
C ASN A 65 -7.48 -19.27 13.09
N THR A 66 -6.45 -19.41 13.93
CA THR A 66 -5.97 -20.71 14.46
C THR A 66 -6.31 -20.94 15.94
N LEU A 67 -7.06 -20.04 16.59
CA LEU A 67 -7.43 -20.14 18.01
C LEU A 67 -8.91 -20.41 18.28
N GLU A 68 -9.71 -20.70 17.26
CA GLU A 68 -11.08 -21.22 17.42
C GLU A 68 -11.18 -22.61 16.77
N LEU A 69 -10.72 -23.63 17.50
CA LEU A 69 -11.11 -25.04 17.33
C LEU A 69 -11.84 -25.50 18.58
#